data_AF-A0A0C3DJI5-F1
#
_entry.id   AF-A0A0C3DJI5-F1
#
_cell.length_a   1.000
_cell.length_b   1.000
_cell.length_c   1.000
_cell.angle_alpha   90.00
_cell.angle_beta   90.00
_cell.angle_gamma   90.00
#
_symmetry.space_group_name_H-M   'P 1'
#
loop_
_entity.id
_entity.type
_entity.pdbx_description
1 polymer ?
#
loop_
_entity_poly.entity_id
_entity_poly.type
_entity_poly.pdbx_seq_one_letter_code
_entity_poly.pdbx_strand_id
1 'polypeptide(L)'
;MDKFSEGFQQVNNIFTKLGESRGMPWQQVRDHYNQQYSRMNSQNPWNIYTAYFAKHKETELARLPDLNIEGTPSRVDVNKCYECFKANYPEAYIDILETWKESQEAEKRGGTVAQCQHLFNRTVKNLDRTIIKCTRVRKTAEGGSHMPAAPWEW
;
A
#
# COMPACT_ATOMS: atom_id res chain seq x y z
N MET A 1 15.71 14.47 35.66
CA MET A 1 15.08 13.59 34.66
C MET A 1 15.45 14.09 33.28
N ASP A 2 15.76 13.20 32.35
CA ASP A 2 16.05 13.56 30.97
C ASP A 2 14.75 14.06 30.28
N LYS A 3 14.82 15.18 29.54
CA LYS A 3 13.67 15.74 28.80
C LYS A 3 13.04 14.70 27.86
N PHE A 4 13.85 13.75 27.39
CA PHE A 4 13.39 12.65 26.57
C PHE A 4 12.43 11.73 27.33
N SER A 5 12.76 11.37 28.57
CA SER A 5 11.91 10.52 29.43
C SER A 5 10.58 11.17 29.80
N GLU A 6 10.60 12.50 30.01
CA GLU A 6 9.40 13.29 30.29
C GLU A 6 8.44 13.30 29.09
N GLY A 7 8.97 13.40 27.88
CA GLY A 7 8.18 13.31 26.65
C GLY A 7 7.46 11.96 26.49
N PHE A 8 8.12 10.84 26.79
CA PHE A 8 7.46 9.52 26.74
C PHE A 8 6.36 9.38 27.79
N GLN A 9 6.55 9.93 28.99
CA GLN A 9 5.51 9.94 30.01
C GLN A 9 4.30 10.76 29.58
N GLN A 10 4.50 11.92 28.96
CA GLN A 10 3.40 12.73 28.42
C GLN A 10 2.60 11.97 27.36
N VAL A 11 3.28 11.32 26.41
CA VAL A 11 2.63 10.49 25.37
C VAL A 11 1.87 9.33 25.99
N ASN A 12 2.47 8.64 26.96
CA ASN A 12 1.82 7.52 27.65
C ASN A 12 0.59 7.96 28.43
N ASN A 13 0.64 9.13 29.07
CA ASN A 13 -0.51 9.72 29.77
C ASN A 13 -1.64 10.08 28.80
N ILE A 14 -1.33 10.59 27.61
CA ILE A 14 -2.34 10.90 26.59
C ILE A 14 -3.03 9.62 26.12
N PHE A 15 -2.27 8.58 25.76
CA PHE A 15 -2.87 7.31 25.32
C PHE A 15 -3.66 6.61 26.42
N THR A 16 -3.19 6.68 27.67
CA THR A 16 -3.90 6.13 28.83
C THR A 16 -5.25 6.83 29.03
N LYS A 17 -5.29 8.17 29.05
CA LYS A 17 -6.54 8.94 29.20
C LYS A 17 -7.54 8.66 28.07
N LEU A 18 -7.04 8.56 26.83
CA LEU A 18 -7.87 8.20 25.69
C LEU A 18 -8.42 6.77 25.83
N GLY A 19 -7.61 5.85 26.35
CA GLY A 19 -8.00 4.48 26.67
C GLY A 19 -9.11 4.41 27.70
N GLU A 20 -8.94 5.12 28.82
CA GLU A 20 -9.94 5.22 29.89
C GLU A 20 -11.29 5.74 29.37
N SER A 21 -11.27 6.75 28.49
CA SER A 21 -12.50 7.33 27.91
C SER A 21 -13.32 6.36 27.06
N ARG A 22 -12.70 5.29 26.55
CA ARG A 22 -13.33 4.30 25.66
C ARG A 22 -13.25 2.87 26.17
N GLY A 23 -12.82 2.66 27.41
CA GLY A 23 -12.61 1.32 27.98
C GLY A 23 -11.57 0.48 27.22
N MET A 24 -10.59 1.12 26.59
CA MET A 24 -9.55 0.44 25.80
C MET A 24 -8.19 0.49 26.49
N PRO A 25 -7.39 -0.58 26.42
CA PRO A 25 -5.98 -0.52 26.80
C PRO A 25 -5.23 0.52 25.97
N TRP A 26 -4.31 1.27 26.59
CA TRP A 26 -3.52 2.31 25.89
C TRP A 26 -2.76 1.77 24.66
N GLN A 27 -2.36 0.49 24.68
CA GLN A 27 -1.74 -0.21 23.56
C GLN A 27 -2.67 -0.27 22.34
N GLN A 28 -3.96 -0.57 22.54
CA GLN A 28 -4.95 -0.58 21.46
C GLN A 28 -5.20 0.82 20.92
N VAL A 29 -5.25 1.84 21.79
CA VAL A 29 -5.38 3.24 21.37
C VAL A 29 -4.18 3.68 20.52
N ARG A 30 -2.97 3.32 20.93
CA ARG A 30 -1.74 3.57 20.16
C ARG A 30 -1.79 2.86 18.80
N ASP A 31 -2.22 1.61 18.77
CA ASP A 31 -2.29 0.83 17.52
C ASP A 31 -3.34 1.42 16.57
N HIS A 32 -4.49 1.86 17.09
CA HIS A 32 -5.49 2.62 16.33
C HIS A 32 -4.95 3.97 15.84
N TYR A 33 -4.24 4.72 16.69
CA TYR A 33 -3.59 5.97 16.32
C TYR A 33 -2.59 5.76 15.17
N ASN A 34 -1.74 4.75 15.29
CA ASN A 34 -0.77 4.39 14.25
C ASN A 34 -1.47 3.96 12.96
N GLN A 35 -2.55 3.19 13.04
CA GLN A 35 -3.32 2.78 11.87
C GLN A 35 -4.01 3.97 11.19
N GLN A 36 -4.56 4.90 11.97
CA GLN A 36 -5.22 6.11 11.47
C GLN A 36 -4.20 7.05 10.82
N TYR A 37 -3.06 7.31 11.49
CA TYR A 37 -2.04 8.22 10.96
C TYR A 37 -1.16 7.60 9.88
N SER A 38 -0.95 6.28 9.87
CA SER A 38 -0.30 5.60 8.73
C SER A 38 -1.13 5.75 7.45
N ARG A 39 -2.46 5.78 7.56
CA ARG A 39 -3.38 6.02 6.44
C ARG A 39 -3.50 7.50 6.06
N MET A 40 -3.23 8.43 6.99
CA MET A 40 -3.28 9.88 6.70
C MET A 40 -1.95 10.42 6.19
N ASN A 41 -0.81 9.86 6.62
CA ASN A 41 0.52 10.15 6.10
C ASN A 41 0.89 9.26 4.90
N SER A 42 -0.04 8.47 4.34
CA SER A 42 0.15 7.81 3.06
C SER A 42 0.30 8.92 2.00
N GLN A 43 1.55 9.24 1.72
CA GLN A 43 1.96 10.12 0.64
C GLN A 43 1.12 9.80 -0.60
N ASN A 44 0.54 10.82 -1.24
CA ASN A 44 -0.40 10.65 -2.34
C ASN A 44 0.00 9.45 -3.22
N PRO A 45 -0.81 8.39 -3.34
CA PRO A 45 -0.45 7.18 -4.07
C PRO A 45 0.05 7.45 -5.49
N TRP A 46 -0.42 8.54 -6.10
CA TRP A 46 0.10 9.05 -7.37
C TRP A 46 1.60 9.38 -7.32
N ASN A 47 2.08 10.05 -6.28
CA ASN A 47 3.51 10.40 -6.13
C ASN A 47 4.38 9.15 -5.92
N ILE A 48 3.86 8.14 -5.23
CA ILE A 48 4.55 6.86 -5.09
C ILE A 48 4.58 6.14 -6.44
N TYR A 49 3.44 6.15 -7.15
CA TYR A 49 3.31 5.55 -8.46
C TYR A 49 4.22 6.20 -9.50
N THR A 50 4.37 7.53 -9.54
CA THR A 50 5.26 8.17 -10.52
C THR A 50 6.72 7.76 -10.32
N ALA A 51 7.16 7.60 -9.07
CA ALA A 51 8.48 7.05 -8.76
C ALA A 51 8.57 5.55 -9.13
N TYR A 52 7.52 4.77 -8.85
CA TYR A 52 7.43 3.36 -9.24
C TYR A 52 7.54 3.18 -10.75
N PHE A 53 6.77 3.98 -11.50
CA PHE A 53 6.73 4.00 -12.95
C PHE A 53 8.11 4.32 -13.54
N ALA A 54 8.83 5.29 -12.98
CA ALA A 54 10.19 5.61 -13.44
C ALA A 54 11.14 4.41 -13.33
N LYS A 55 11.00 3.56 -12.30
CA LYS A 55 11.82 2.35 -12.10
C LYS A 55 11.33 1.13 -12.92
N HIS A 56 10.05 1.09 -13.31
CA HIS A 56 9.42 -0.03 -14.01
C HIS A 56 8.82 0.36 -15.37
N LYS A 57 9.38 1.39 -16.01
CA LYS A 57 8.81 2.06 -17.19
C LYS A 57 8.41 1.07 -18.28
N GLU A 58 9.32 0.17 -18.67
CA GLU A 58 9.09 -0.78 -19.76
C GLU A 58 7.95 -1.75 -19.45
N THR A 59 7.88 -2.26 -18.21
CA THR A 59 6.82 -3.18 -17.78
C THR A 59 5.46 -2.49 -17.71
N GLU A 60 5.41 -1.26 -17.21
CA GLU A 60 4.15 -0.51 -17.14
C GLU A 60 3.65 -0.11 -18.53
N LEU A 61 4.56 0.25 -19.46
CA LEU A 61 4.20 0.54 -20.85
C LEU A 61 3.74 -0.70 -21.61
N ALA A 62 4.38 -1.85 -21.39
CA ALA A 62 3.97 -3.11 -22.01
C ALA A 62 2.56 -3.56 -21.62
N ARG A 63 2.03 -3.09 -20.47
CA ARG A 63 0.64 -3.35 -20.06
C ARG A 63 -0.39 -2.57 -20.87
N LEU A 64 0.03 -1.55 -21.62
CA LEU A 64 -0.81 -0.76 -22.50
C LEU A 64 -0.26 -0.86 -23.94
N PRO A 65 -0.51 -1.96 -24.64
CA PRO A 65 0.01 -2.18 -26.00
C PRO A 65 -0.48 -1.11 -27.01
N ASP A 66 -1.58 -0.43 -26.71
CA ASP A 66 -2.14 0.64 -27.55
C ASP A 66 -1.40 1.99 -27.40
N LEU A 67 -0.53 2.12 -26.39
CA LEU A 67 0.29 3.31 -26.18
C LEU A 67 1.58 3.19 -26.99
N ASN A 68 1.50 3.57 -28.27
CA ASN A 68 2.66 3.67 -29.13
C ASN A 68 3.46 4.95 -28.79
N ILE A 69 4.22 4.92 -27.69
CA ILE A 69 5.01 6.06 -27.22
C ILE A 69 6.41 5.99 -27.84
N GLU A 70 6.61 6.74 -28.92
CA GLU A 70 7.96 7.04 -29.41
C GLU A 70 8.59 8.13 -28.52
N GLY A 71 9.30 7.72 -27.47
CA GLY A 71 10.12 8.60 -26.64
C GLY A 71 9.81 8.65 -25.13
N THR A 72 9.87 9.85 -24.54
CA THR A 72 9.61 10.05 -23.11
C THR A 72 8.10 10.10 -22.85
N PRO A 73 7.54 9.21 -22.00
CA PRO A 73 6.12 9.21 -21.70
C PRO A 73 5.68 10.54 -21.11
N SER A 74 4.58 11.08 -21.65
CA SER A 74 3.96 12.28 -21.11
C SER A 74 3.27 11.96 -19.78
N ARG A 75 2.92 13.00 -19.01
CA ARG A 75 2.12 12.84 -17.79
C ARG A 75 0.78 12.13 -18.06
N VAL A 76 0.19 12.34 -19.24
CA VAL A 76 -1.06 11.68 -19.64
C VAL A 76 -0.84 10.18 -19.82
N ASP A 77 0.28 9.78 -20.40
CA ASP A 77 0.61 8.38 -20.61
C ASP A 77 0.87 7.65 -19.28
N VAL A 78 1.63 8.30 -18.37
CA VAL A 78 1.84 7.78 -17.01
C VAL A 78 0.51 7.65 -16.26
N ASN A 79 -0.43 8.57 -16.48
CA ASN A 79 -1.75 8.48 -15.86
C ASN A 79 -2.56 7.30 -16.40
N LYS A 80 -2.53 7.04 -17.71
CA LYS A 80 -3.16 5.84 -18.30
C LYS A 80 -2.56 4.56 -17.71
N CYS A 81 -1.24 4.49 -17.58
CA CYS A 81 -0.56 3.37 -16.92
C CYS A 81 -1.04 3.20 -15.48
N TYR A 82 -1.22 4.30 -14.74
CA TYR A 82 -1.72 4.25 -13.37
C TYR A 82 -3.17 3.77 -13.26
N GLU A 83 -4.06 4.23 -14.14
CA GLU A 83 -5.44 3.74 -14.18
C GLU A 83 -5.47 2.24 -14.51
N CYS A 84 -4.65 1.79 -15.46
CA CYS A 84 -4.49 0.37 -15.76
C CYS A 84 -3.93 -0.42 -14.55
N PHE A 85 -2.94 0.14 -13.84
CA PHE A 85 -2.37 -0.44 -12.64
C PHE A 85 -3.43 -0.62 -11.54
N LYS A 86 -4.26 0.41 -11.30
CA LYS A 86 -5.38 0.31 -10.35
C LYS A 86 -6.41 -0.72 -10.79
N ALA A 87 -6.76 -0.76 -12.08
CA ALA A 87 -7.72 -1.73 -12.62
C ALA A 87 -7.24 -3.18 -12.46
N ASN A 88 -5.93 -3.42 -12.58
CA ASN A 88 -5.34 -4.74 -12.36
C ASN A 88 -5.25 -5.13 -10.87
N TYR A 89 -5.19 -4.15 -9.97
CA TYR A 89 -5.03 -4.37 -8.52
C TYR A 89 -6.00 -3.52 -7.67
N PRO A 90 -7.32 -3.60 -7.89
CA PRO A 90 -8.28 -2.62 -7.35
C PRO A 90 -8.28 -2.55 -5.82
N GLU A 91 -8.04 -3.67 -5.14
CA GLU A 91 -8.01 -3.75 -3.67
C GLU A 91 -6.59 -3.70 -3.06
N ALA A 92 -5.56 -3.73 -3.91
CA ALA A 92 -4.18 -3.95 -3.48
C ALA A 92 -3.20 -2.87 -3.99
N TYR A 93 -3.60 -2.01 -4.93
CA TYR A 93 -2.68 -1.07 -5.57
C TYR A 93 -1.98 -0.14 -4.58
N ILE A 94 -2.68 0.31 -3.53
CA ILE A 94 -2.10 1.14 -2.46
C ILE A 94 -1.04 0.34 -1.70
N ASP A 95 -1.38 -0.87 -1.24
CA ASP A 95 -0.45 -1.70 -0.47
C ASP A 95 0.78 -2.08 -1.30
N ILE A 96 0.61 -2.35 -2.61
CA ILE A 96 1.73 -2.65 -3.52
C ILE A 96 2.68 -1.44 -3.60
N LEU A 97 2.14 -0.23 -3.77
CA LEU A 97 2.94 0.99 -3.85
C LEU A 97 3.64 1.31 -2.54
N GLU A 98 2.95 1.18 -1.41
CA GLU A 98 3.53 1.37 -0.09
C GLU A 98 4.63 0.35 0.20
N THR A 99 4.39 -0.93 -0.10
CA THR A 99 5.39 -2.00 0.08
C THR A 99 6.63 -1.75 -0.78
N TRP A 100 6.45 -1.36 -2.05
CA TRP A 100 7.56 -1.01 -2.92
C TRP A 100 8.35 0.18 -2.35
N LYS A 101 7.66 1.24 -1.91
CA LYS A 101 8.33 2.42 -1.33
C LYS A 101 9.14 2.05 -0.09
N GLU A 102 8.56 1.27 0.83
CA GLU A 102 9.24 0.76 2.01
C GLU A 102 10.49 -0.05 1.64
N SER A 103 10.43 -0.85 0.57
CA SER A 103 11.58 -1.61 0.07
C SER A 103 12.69 -0.69 -0.47
N GLN A 104 12.33 0.38 -1.19
CA GLN A 104 13.30 1.37 -1.68
C GLN A 104 13.96 2.14 -0.54
N GLU A 105 13.20 2.47 0.50
CA GLU A 105 13.74 3.15 1.70
C GLU A 105 14.68 2.24 2.49
N ALA A 106 14.35 0.94 2.56
CA ALA A 106 15.22 -0.07 3.18
C ALA A 106 16.53 -0.27 2.41
N GLU A 107 16.47 -0.30 1.07
CA GLU A 107 17.66 -0.39 0.22
C GLU A 107 18.57 0.84 0.36
N LYS A 108 18.00 2.05 0.44
CA LYS A 108 18.75 3.31 0.57
C LYS A 108 19.37 3.52 1.95
N ARG A 109 18.70 3.07 3.01
CA ARG A 109 19.22 3.21 4.38
C ARG A 109 20.09 2.01 4.69
N GLY A 110 21.38 2.10 4.38
CA GLY A 110 22.39 1.24 5.02
C GLY A 110 22.20 1.32 6.53
N GLY A 111 21.60 0.26 7.10
CA GLY A 111 21.12 0.23 8.48
C GLY A 111 21.82 -0.85 9.29
N THR A 112 21.68 -0.76 10.61
CA THR A 112 22.17 -1.83 11.50
C THR A 112 21.38 -3.12 11.26
N VAL A 113 21.96 -4.28 11.57
CA VAL A 113 21.30 -5.59 11.39
C VAL A 113 19.89 -5.63 11.98
N ALA A 114 19.65 -4.97 13.13
CA ALA A 114 18.34 -4.89 13.75
C ALA A 114 17.32 -4.07 12.95
N GLN A 115 17.75 -2.98 12.31
CA GLN A 115 16.89 -2.17 11.44
C GLN A 115 16.55 -2.93 10.16
N CYS A 116 17.53 -3.61 9.57
CA CYS A 116 17.33 -4.50 8.43
C CYS A 116 16.36 -5.63 8.77
N GLN A 117 16.50 -6.26 9.94
CA GLN A 117 15.59 -7.31 10.42
C GLN A 117 14.17 -6.79 10.62
N HIS A 118 14.01 -5.62 11.24
CA HIS A 118 12.70 -5.01 11.44
C HIS A 118 12.02 -4.68 10.10
N LEU A 119 12.77 -4.09 9.16
CA LEU A 119 12.29 -3.77 7.82
C LEU A 119 11.91 -5.05 7.06
N PHE A 120 12.76 -6.07 7.08
CA PHE A 120 12.47 -7.37 6.47
C PHE A 120 11.18 -7.97 7.02
N ASN A 121 11.02 -8.04 8.35
CA ASN A 121 9.83 -8.58 8.99
C ASN A 121 8.56 -7.79 8.64
N ARG A 122 8.67 -6.46 8.46
CA ARG A 122 7.57 -5.61 8.02
C ARG A 122 7.22 -5.88 6.55
N THR A 123 8.22 -5.95 5.68
CA THR A 123 8.06 -6.27 4.26
C THR A 123 7.39 -7.63 4.07
N VAL A 124 7.80 -8.67 4.80
CA VAL A 124 7.17 -10.00 4.75
C VAL A 124 5.68 -9.92 5.12
N LYS A 125 5.32 -9.22 6.20
CA LYS A 125 3.91 -9.05 6.60
C LYS A 125 3.08 -8.31 5.55
N ASN A 126 3.67 -7.31 4.89
CA ASN A 126 2.99 -6.56 3.84
C ASN A 126 2.85 -7.40 2.56
N LEU A 127 3.85 -8.22 2.21
CA LEU A 127 3.77 -9.20 1.14
C LEU A 127 2.66 -10.23 1.38
N ASP A 128 2.59 -10.82 2.58
CA ASP A 128 1.53 -11.79 2.93
C ASP A 128 0.14 -11.18 2.76
N ARG A 129 -0.06 -9.95 3.26
CA ARG A 129 -1.31 -9.20 3.08
C ARG A 129 -1.63 -8.97 1.60
N THR A 130 -0.63 -8.60 0.82
CA THR A 130 -0.78 -8.33 -0.61
C THR A 130 -1.13 -9.60 -1.38
N ILE A 131 -0.43 -10.70 -1.11
CA ILE A 131 -0.71 -12.02 -1.72
C ILE A 131 -2.13 -12.47 -1.40
N ILE A 132 -2.59 -12.34 -0.14
CA ILE A 132 -3.96 -12.69 0.25
C ILE A 132 -4.99 -11.85 -0.53
N LYS A 133 -4.75 -10.55 -0.70
CA LYS A 133 -5.65 -9.67 -1.46
C LYS A 133 -5.64 -10.00 -2.95
N CYS A 134 -4.48 -10.18 -3.57
CA CYS A 134 -4.36 -10.52 -4.99
C CYS A 134 -4.94 -11.91 -5.32
N THR A 135 -4.83 -12.88 -4.41
CA THR A 135 -5.39 -14.23 -4.61
C THR A 135 -6.91 -14.29 -4.49
N ARG A 136 -7.55 -13.40 -3.71
CA ARG A 136 -9.02 -13.26 -3.71
C ARG A 136 -9.56 -12.80 -5.07
N VAL A 137 -8.85 -11.89 -5.75
CA VAL A 137 -9.24 -11.36 -7.06
C VAL A 137 -9.24 -12.44 -8.14
N ARG A 138 -8.33 -13.44 -8.10
CA ARG A 138 -8.35 -14.56 -9.06
C ARG A 138 -9.57 -15.46 -8.90
N LYS A 139 -10.02 -15.73 -7.66
CA LYS A 139 -11.17 -16.60 -7.40
C LYS A 139 -12.51 -15.97 -7.84
N THR A 140 -12.63 -14.65 -7.84
CA THR A 140 -13.83 -13.96 -8.33
C THR A 140 -13.86 -13.83 -9.86
N ALA A 141 -12.70 -13.82 -10.52
CA ALA A 141 -12.61 -13.81 -11.98
C ALA A 141 -12.92 -15.18 -12.63
N GLU A 142 -12.60 -16.29 -11.95
CA GLU A 142 -12.83 -17.65 -12.47
C GLU A 142 -14.24 -18.22 -12.19
N GLY A 143 -15.05 -17.57 -11.34
CA GLY A 143 -16.40 -18.04 -10.96
C GLY A 143 -17.56 -17.46 -11.76
N GLY A 144 -17.30 -16.63 -12.78
CA GLY A 144 -18.31 -15.85 -13.49
C GLY A 144 -18.49 -16.23 -14.95
N SER A 145 -18.83 -17.49 -15.27
CA SER A 145 -19.30 -17.86 -16.61
C SER A 145 -20.38 -18.96 -16.55
N HIS A 146 -21.48 -18.65 -15.88
CA HIS A 146 -22.76 -19.27 -16.21
C HIS A 146 -23.79 -18.14 -16.38
N MET A 147 -23.91 -17.64 -17.61
CA MET A 147 -25.03 -16.78 -17.98
C MET A 147 -26.28 -17.66 -18.14
N PRO A 148 -27.39 -17.39 -17.42
CA PRO A 148 -28.67 -17.95 -17.81
C PRO A 148 -29.09 -17.35 -19.16
N ALA A 149 -29.64 -18.20 -20.03
CA ALA A 149 -30.07 -17.84 -21.38
C ALA A 149 -31.01 -16.62 -21.41
N ALA A 150 -30.87 -15.78 -22.43
CA ALA A 150 -31.62 -14.54 -22.57
C ALA A 150 -33.12 -14.82 -22.86
N PRO A 151 -34.06 -14.02 -22.30
CA PRO A 151 -35.49 -14.37 -22.26
C PRO A 151 -36.30 -14.18 -23.56
N TRP A 152 -35.67 -14.14 -24.73
CA TRP A 152 -36.37 -13.80 -25.98
C TRP A 152 -36.35 -14.90 -27.05
N GLU A 153 -35.95 -16.12 -26.73
CA GLU A 153 -36.16 -17.27 -27.62
C GLU A 153 -37.45 -18.02 -27.26
N TRP A 154 -38.55 -17.64 -27.93
CA TRP A 154 -39.71 -18.49 -28.24
C TRP A 154 -40.17 -18.19 -29.66
#